data_AF-A0A602EA40-F1
#
_entry.id   AF-A0A602EA40-F1
#
_cell.length_a   1.000
_cell.length_b   1.000
_cell.length_c   1.000
_cell.angle_alpha   90.00
_cell.angle_beta   90.00
_cell.angle_gamma   90.00
#
_symmetry.space_group_name_H-M   'P 1'
#
loop_
_entity.id
_entity.type
_entity.pdbx_description
1 polymer ?
#
loop_
_entity_poly.entity_id
_entity_poly.type
_entity_poly.pdbx_seq_one_letter_code
_entity_poly.pdbx_strand_id
1 'polypeptide(L)'
;MMRAMNILLSIAITTGILSGIWGWVAVSLGLLSWAGFLGCTAYFACPQGGFKGLLISACTLLSGMVWALVIIHGSALAPHLEIVSYVLTGIVAFLMCIQA
;
A
#
# COMPACT_ATOMS: atom_id res chain seq x y z
N MET A 1 -3.65 -27.87 -12.26
CA MET A 1 -4.79 -26.98 -11.93
C MET A 1 -5.11 -26.97 -10.42
N MET A 2 -5.44 -28.11 -9.79
CA MET A 2 -5.75 -28.16 -8.34
C MET A 2 -4.65 -27.61 -7.41
N ARG A 3 -3.36 -27.89 -7.68
CA ARG A 3 -2.25 -27.35 -6.87
C ARG A 3 -2.17 -25.82 -6.89
N ALA A 4 -2.43 -25.18 -8.04
CA ALA A 4 -2.38 -23.72 -8.16
C ALA A 4 -3.52 -23.05 -7.39
N MET A 5 -4.71 -23.66 -7.40
CA MET A 5 -5.88 -23.18 -6.65
C MET A 5 -5.65 -23.21 -5.14
N ASN A 6 -5.02 -24.27 -4.62
CA ASN A 6 -4.66 -24.36 -3.21
C ASN A 6 -3.62 -23.31 -2.81
N ILE A 7 -2.65 -22.99 -3.69
CA ILE A 7 -1.65 -21.95 -3.42
C ILE A 7 -2.30 -20.56 -3.35
N LEU A 8 -3.17 -20.22 -4.31
CA LEU A 8 -3.90 -18.95 -4.30
C LEU A 8 -4.76 -18.81 -3.04
N LEU A 9 -5.42 -19.89 -2.62
CA LEU A 9 -6.20 -19.92 -1.39
C LEU A 9 -5.31 -19.70 -0.15
N SER A 10 -4.16 -20.39 -0.06
CA SER A 10 -3.21 -20.19 1.04
C SER A 10 -2.66 -18.76 1.10
N ILE A 11 -2.35 -18.16 -0.05
CA ILE A 11 -1.90 -16.77 -0.13
C ILE A 11 -3.01 -15.81 0.30
N ALA A 12 -4.25 -16.02 -0.17
CA ALA A 12 -5.38 -15.19 0.22
C ALA A 12 -5.67 -15.24 1.72
N ILE A 13 -5.66 -16.44 2.31
CA ILE A 13 -5.86 -16.63 3.76
C ILE A 13 -4.75 -15.95 4.56
N THR A 14 -3.48 -16.20 4.19
CA THR A 14 -2.34 -15.59 4.91
C THR A 14 -2.34 -14.07 4.78
N THR A 15 -2.59 -13.53 3.59
CA THR A 15 -2.74 -12.08 3.37
C THR A 15 -3.87 -11.51 4.23
N GLY A 16 -5.04 -12.15 4.25
CA GLY A 16 -6.19 -11.70 5.05
C GLY A 16 -5.90 -11.68 6.55
N ILE A 17 -5.26 -12.72 7.08
CA ILE A 17 -4.89 -12.80 8.50
C ILE A 17 -3.87 -11.72 8.86
N LEU A 18 -2.79 -11.59 8.08
CA LEU A 18 -1.76 -10.57 8.34
C LEU A 18 -2.34 -9.14 8.27
N SER A 19 -3.19 -8.88 7.28
CA SER A 19 -3.91 -7.61 7.14
C SER A 19 -4.85 -7.32 8.31
N GLY A 20 -5.58 -8.33 8.80
CA GLY A 20 -6.46 -8.19 9.95
C GLY A 20 -5.70 -7.89 11.24
N ILE A 21 -4.59 -8.60 11.47
CA ILE A 21 -3.70 -8.36 12.62
C ILE A 21 -3.12 -6.95 12.54
N TRP A 22 -2.63 -6.53 11.37
CA TRP A 22 -2.13 -5.16 11.20
C TRP A 22 -3.20 -4.12 11.45
N GLY A 23 -4.42 -4.32 10.93
CA GLY A 23 -5.53 -3.41 11.16
C GLY A 23 -5.78 -3.18 12.65
N TRP A 24 -5.80 -4.25 13.44
CA TRP A 24 -5.98 -4.14 14.89
C TRP A 24 -4.82 -3.42 15.59
N VAL A 25 -3.58 -3.77 15.24
CA VAL A 25 -2.37 -3.12 15.77
C VAL A 25 -2.36 -1.63 15.40
N ALA A 26 -2.73 -1.30 14.17
CA ALA A 26 -2.75 0.07 13.67
C ALA A 26 -3.79 0.92 14.40
N VAL A 27 -5.01 0.43 14.60
CA VAL A 27 -6.02 1.14 15.40
C VAL A 27 -5.56 1.32 16.85
N SER A 28 -4.94 0.29 17.45
CA SER A 28 -4.51 0.34 18.85
C SER A 28 -3.36 1.32 19.10
N LEU A 29 -2.50 1.55 18.10
CA LEU A 29 -1.32 2.42 18.19
C LEU A 29 -1.49 3.76 17.44
N GLY A 30 -2.64 4.01 16.82
CA GLY A 30 -2.90 5.21 16.01
C GLY A 30 -2.09 5.27 14.71
N LEU A 31 -1.69 4.13 14.15
CA LEU A 31 -0.93 4.02 12.91
C LEU A 31 -1.84 3.99 11.67
N LEU A 32 -1.24 4.21 10.50
CA LEU A 32 -1.93 4.13 9.21
C LEU A 32 -2.32 2.68 8.90
N SER A 33 -3.61 2.35 8.98
CA SER A 33 -4.13 1.00 8.72
C SER A 33 -3.91 0.55 7.28
N TRP A 34 -4.04 1.46 6.33
CA TRP A 34 -3.86 1.19 4.90
C TRP A 34 -2.41 0.87 4.53
N ALA A 35 -1.43 1.38 5.27
CA ALA A 35 -0.02 1.16 5.02
C ALA A 35 0.35 -0.34 5.10
N GLY A 36 0.04 -1.01 6.20
CA GLY A 36 0.36 -2.43 6.35
C GLY A 36 -0.53 -3.32 5.49
N PHE A 37 -1.79 -2.95 5.26
CA PHE A 37 -2.67 -3.68 4.34
C PHE A 37 -2.08 -3.74 2.93
N LEU A 38 -1.67 -2.59 2.38
CA LEU A 38 -1.01 -2.52 1.07
C LEU A 38 0.31 -3.32 1.07
N GLY A 39 1.03 -3.34 2.19
CA GLY A 39 2.28 -4.06 2.36
C GLY A 39 2.13 -5.57 2.23
N CYS A 40 1.15 -6.13 2.93
CA CYS A 40 0.82 -7.54 2.84
C CYS A 40 0.44 -7.92 1.39
N THR A 41 -0.37 -7.10 0.71
CA THR A 41 -0.75 -7.38 -0.68
C THR A 41 0.40 -7.23 -1.67
N ALA A 42 1.28 -6.24 -1.49
CA ALA A 42 2.42 -6.01 -2.38
C ALA A 42 3.46 -7.13 -2.27
N TYR A 43 3.69 -7.65 -1.06
CA TYR A 43 4.61 -8.78 -0.86
C TYR A 43 4.18 -10.03 -1.62
N PHE A 44 2.90 -10.40 -1.55
CA PHE A 44 2.39 -11.57 -2.24
C PHE A 44 2.18 -11.35 -3.76
N ALA A 45 2.12 -10.09 -4.20
CA ALA A 45 2.07 -9.73 -5.61
C ALA A 45 3.45 -9.65 -6.28
N CYS A 46 4.52 -9.48 -5.51
CA CYS A 46 5.87 -9.42 -6.07
C CYS A 46 6.29 -10.77 -6.68
N PRO A 47 6.79 -10.80 -7.93
CA PRO A 47 7.21 -12.05 -8.58
C PRO A 47 8.47 -12.66 -7.95
N GLN A 48 9.23 -11.86 -7.20
CA GLN A 48 10.37 -12.31 -6.41
C GLN A 48 9.88 -12.76 -5.02
N GLY A 49 9.98 -14.06 -4.73
CA GLY A 49 9.62 -14.61 -3.42
C GLY A 49 10.68 -14.41 -2.33
N GLY A 50 10.28 -14.65 -1.09
CA GLY A 50 11.18 -14.68 0.07
C GLY A 50 11.68 -13.30 0.50
N PHE A 51 12.82 -13.26 1.19
CA PHE A 51 13.34 -12.05 1.82
C PHE A 51 13.64 -10.91 0.83
N LYS A 52 14.07 -11.25 -0.41
CA LYS A 52 14.28 -10.26 -1.47
C LYS A 52 12.97 -9.60 -1.90
N GLY A 53 11.90 -10.38 -2.06
CA GLY A 53 10.56 -9.85 -2.32
C GLY A 53 10.10 -8.92 -1.22
N LEU A 54 10.29 -9.31 0.04
CA LEU A 54 9.92 -8.51 1.20
C LEU A 54 10.58 -7.14 1.20
N LEU A 55 11.90 -7.09 0.98
CA LEU A 55 12.63 -5.83 0.93
C LEU A 55 12.19 -4.96 -0.25
N ILE A 56 12.01 -5.55 -1.44
CA ILE A 56 11.55 -4.81 -2.61
C ILE A 56 10.16 -4.21 -2.35
N SER A 57 9.21 -5.05 -1.91
CA SER A 57 7.84 -4.61 -1.58
C SER A 57 7.83 -3.57 -0.46
N ALA A 58 8.69 -3.70 0.55
CA ALA A 58 8.78 -2.73 1.64
C ALA A 58 9.31 -1.37 1.14
N CYS A 59 10.38 -1.36 0.35
CA CYS A 59 10.94 -0.14 -0.22
C CYS A 59 9.95 0.56 -1.16
N THR A 60 9.27 -0.19 -2.03
CA THR A 60 8.26 0.38 -2.93
C THR A 60 7.04 0.90 -2.16
N LEU A 61 6.61 0.21 -1.09
CA LEU A 61 5.55 0.73 -0.23
C LEU A 61 5.94 1.99 0.50
N LEU A 62 7.15 2.05 1.05
CA LEU A 62 7.65 3.24 1.75
C LEU A 62 7.67 4.44 0.80
N SER A 63 8.13 4.24 -0.43
CA SER A 63 8.07 5.27 -1.48
C SER A 63 6.63 5.70 -1.78
N GLY A 64 5.72 4.75 -1.99
CA GLY A 64 4.30 5.05 -2.23
C GLY A 64 3.61 5.74 -1.06
N MET A 65 3.96 5.39 0.18
CA MET A 65 3.46 6.06 1.38
C MET A 65 3.89 7.52 1.44
N VAL A 66 5.12 7.85 1.06
CA VAL A 66 5.58 9.24 1.00
C VAL A 66 4.71 10.04 0.04
N TRP A 67 4.44 9.52 -1.16
CA TRP A 67 3.56 10.19 -2.13
C TRP A 67 2.12 10.31 -1.66
N ALA A 68 1.57 9.28 -1.01
CA ALA A 68 0.24 9.34 -0.41
C ALA A 68 0.15 10.42 0.68
N LEU A 69 1.18 10.54 1.52
CA LEU A 69 1.26 11.61 2.52
C LEU A 69 1.36 13.00 1.88
N VAL A 70 2.08 13.15 0.77
CA VAL A 70 2.11 14.41 -0.01
C VAL A 70 0.71 14.79 -0.49
N ILE A 71 -0.08 13.83 -0.98
CA ILE A 71 -1.47 14.08 -1.41
C ILE A 71 -2.33 14.49 -0.21
N ILE A 72 -2.25 13.76 0.91
CA ILE A 72 -3.07 14.02 2.10
C ILE A 72 -2.75 15.40 2.69
N HIS A 73 -1.47 15.70 2.90
CA HIS A 73 -1.04 16.99 3.46
C HIS A 73 -1.23 18.14 2.46
N GLY A 74 -0.98 17.92 1.18
CA GLY A 74 -1.19 18.93 0.15
C GLY A 74 -2.67 19.27 -0.05
N SER A 75 -3.55 18.28 0.04
CA SER A 75 -5.01 18.50 -0.03
C SER A 75 -5.54 19.22 1.21
N ALA A 76 -4.88 19.07 2.37
CA ALA A 76 -5.23 19.78 3.60
C ALA A 76 -4.93 21.30 3.55
N LEU A 77 -4.10 21.77 2.60
CA LEU A 77 -3.77 23.21 2.45
C LEU A 77 -4.91 24.03 1.83
N ALA A 78 -5.81 23.41 1.07
CA ALA A 78 -6.93 24.08 0.41
C ALA A 78 -8.22 23.22 0.45
N PRO A 79 -8.80 22.96 1.64
CA PRO A 79 -9.89 22.01 1.82
C PRO A 79 -11.22 22.41 1.15
N HIS A 80 -11.35 23.68 0.75
CA HIS A 80 -12.56 24.26 0.15
C HIS A 80 -12.57 24.18 -1.40
N LEU A 81 -11.50 23.70 -2.02
CA LEU A 81 -11.38 23.57 -3.47
C LEU A 81 -11.10 22.12 -3.87
N GLU A 82 -12.16 21.29 -3.93
CA GLU A 82 -12.05 19.86 -4.28
C GLU A 82 -11.39 19.61 -5.64
N ILE A 83 -11.54 20.53 -6.59
CA ILE A 83 -10.87 20.42 -7.90
C ILE A 83 -9.34 20.46 -7.75
N VAL A 84 -8.81 21.23 -6.79
CA VAL A 84 -7.37 21.35 -6.55
C VAL A 84 -6.80 20.05 -6.00
N SER A 85 -7.53 19.34 -5.13
CA SER A 85 -7.09 18.04 -4.61
C SER A 85 -7.10 16.95 -5.69
N TYR A 86 -8.07 16.95 -6.62
CA TYR A 86 -8.07 16.04 -7.76
C TYR A 86 -6.90 16.30 -8.72
N VAL A 87 -6.61 17.56 -9.04
CA VAL A 87 -5.47 17.94 -9.89
C VAL A 87 -4.15 17.57 -9.20
N LEU A 88 -4.00 17.85 -7.91
CA LEU A 88 -2.83 17.48 -7.13
C LEU A 88 -2.61 15.96 -7.13
N THR A 89 -3.67 15.19 -6.94
CA THR A 89 -3.62 13.71 -7.01
C THR A 89 -3.12 13.25 -8.38
N GLY A 90 -3.60 13.85 -9.47
CA GLY A 90 -3.14 13.54 -10.82
C GLY A 90 -1.66 13.84 -11.04
N ILE A 91 -1.19 15.01 -10.58
CA ILE A 91 0.22 15.40 -10.68
C ILE A 91 1.10 14.45 -9.85
N VAL A 92 0.73 14.18 -8.60
CA VAL A 92 1.50 13.29 -7.73
C VAL A 92 1.53 11.86 -8.27
N ALA A 93 0.41 11.35 -8.78
CA ALA A 93 0.38 10.03 -9.42
C ALA A 93 1.33 9.96 -10.63
N PHE A 94 1.37 11.00 -11.46
CA PHE A 94 2.30 11.10 -12.58
C PHE A 94 3.76 11.10 -12.11
N LEU A 95 4.10 11.91 -11.09
CA LEU A 95 5.45 11.98 -10.52
C LEU A 95 5.86 10.64 -9.89
N MET A 96 4.95 9.98 -9.18
CA MET A 96 5.17 8.65 -8.61
C MET A 96 5.52 7.63 -9.70
N CYS A 97 4.81 7.67 -10.84
CA CYS A 97 5.10 6.78 -11.98
C CYS A 97 6.44 7.07 -12.66
N ILE A 98 6.90 8.33 -12.72
CA ILE A 98 8.23 8.67 -13.26
C ILE A 98 9.35 8.21 -12.32
N GLN A 99 9.11 8.18 -11.01
CA GLN A 99 10.09 7.73 -10.03
C GLN A 99 10.26 6.21 -9.99
N ALA A 100 9.22 5.45 -10.35
CA ALA A 100 9.17 4.00 -10.26
C ALA A 100 10.10 3.30 -11.27
#